data_AF-A0A2V6U4K2-F1
#
_entry.id   AF-A0A2V6U4K2-F1
#
_cell.length_a   1.000
_cell.length_b   1.000
_cell.length_c   1.000
_cell.angle_alpha   90.00
_cell.angle_beta   90.00
_cell.angle_gamma   90.00
#
_symmetry.space_group_name_H-M   'P 1'
#
loop_
_entity.id
_entity.type
_entity.pdbx_description
1 polymer ?
#
loop_
_entity_poly.entity_id
_entity_poly.type
_entity_poly.pdbx_seq_one_letter_code
_entity_poly.pdbx_strand_id
1 'polypeptide(L)'
;MKVDEASLSTDLQGSILTPAEPTGWGVVVLAGSSGRVDVARAKLLAGLGAVCIALRYFGGERQPPGICEVPLEVFTRATDRLIEEGCERVAYVGTVAWPQRSSWTRGGVPLPFIKYDETWRPERREGLVTYRSLYERSLQMGADDVSAATIPIEKARAKIILVAGRDDALWPSDVFAKSIEERLASAGKSATLIQHPKAGHRLLFPSETTPRSIQHAHGGSDEADAELGRSAWDAISALLRQ
;
A
#
# COMPACT_ATOMS: atom_id res chain seq x y z
N MET A 1 9.09 -15.16 -18.24
CA MET A 1 10.23 -15.62 -17.44
C MET A 1 9.75 -16.71 -16.49
N LYS A 2 10.53 -17.76 -16.25
CA LYS A 2 10.15 -18.78 -15.26
C LYS A 2 10.29 -18.17 -13.85
N VAL A 3 9.24 -18.28 -13.05
CA VAL A 3 9.19 -17.82 -11.65
C VAL A 3 8.76 -19.00 -10.80
N ASP A 4 9.59 -19.36 -9.83
CA ASP A 4 9.29 -20.41 -8.86
C ASP A 4 8.60 -19.78 -7.64
N GLU A 5 7.57 -20.43 -7.10
CA GLU A 5 6.78 -19.96 -5.95
C GLU A 5 6.92 -20.96 -4.80
N ALA A 6 7.23 -20.47 -3.60
CA ALA A 6 7.28 -21.25 -2.38
C ALA A 6 6.48 -20.57 -1.26
N SER A 7 5.80 -21.36 -0.44
CA SER A 7 5.08 -20.83 0.73
C SER A 7 6.04 -20.49 1.87
N LEU A 8 5.79 -19.37 2.54
CA LEU A 8 6.47 -18.98 3.77
C LEU A 8 5.66 -19.47 4.98
N SER A 9 6.35 -19.90 6.04
CA SER A 9 5.72 -20.40 7.26
C SER A 9 6.34 -19.77 8.52
N THR A 10 5.86 -20.19 9.69
CA THR A 10 6.29 -19.77 11.04
C THR A 10 6.01 -18.30 11.38
N ASP A 11 6.95 -17.42 11.08
CA ASP A 11 7.06 -16.04 11.58
C ASP A 11 6.99 -14.99 10.45
N LEU A 12 6.99 -15.47 9.21
CA LEU A 12 6.69 -14.73 7.99
C LEU A 12 5.70 -15.55 7.16
N GLN A 13 4.50 -15.03 6.92
CA GLN A 13 3.43 -15.78 6.22
C GLN A 13 3.16 -15.18 4.85
N GLY A 14 2.92 -16.02 3.85
CA GLY A 14 2.70 -15.59 2.47
C GLY A 14 3.35 -16.52 1.46
N SER A 15 3.71 -15.97 0.29
CA SER A 15 4.50 -16.67 -0.74
C SER A 15 5.75 -15.87 -1.07
N ILE A 16 6.87 -16.56 -1.26
CA ILE A 16 8.06 -15.99 -1.91
C ILE A 16 8.11 -16.48 -3.36
N LEU A 17 8.49 -15.59 -4.26
CA LEU A 17 8.58 -15.81 -5.70
C LEU A 17 9.98 -15.46 -6.15
N THR A 18 10.66 -16.44 -6.74
CA THR A 18 12.05 -16.31 -7.16
C THR A 18 12.13 -16.43 -8.69
N PRO A 19 12.59 -15.39 -9.39
CA PRO A 19 12.79 -15.46 -10.84
C PRO A 19 14.04 -16.29 -11.17
N ALA A 20 14.05 -16.91 -12.36
CA ALA A 20 15.19 -17.72 -12.81
C ALA A 20 16.52 -16.94 -12.91
N GLU A 21 16.46 -15.63 -13.18
CA GLU A 21 17.61 -14.73 -13.27
C GLU A 21 17.34 -13.48 -12.40
N PRO A 22 17.66 -13.53 -11.09
CA PRO A 22 17.44 -12.40 -10.20
C PRO A 22 18.30 -11.18 -10.54
N THR A 23 17.73 -9.99 -10.46
CA THR A 23 18.42 -8.71 -10.73
C THR A 23 19.04 -8.08 -9.48
N GLY A 24 18.96 -8.76 -8.33
CA GLY A 24 19.35 -8.21 -7.02
C GLY A 24 18.27 -7.34 -6.36
N TRP A 25 17.12 -7.14 -7.02
CA TRP A 25 15.96 -6.50 -6.41
C TRP A 25 15.11 -7.48 -5.61
N GLY A 26 14.74 -7.07 -4.40
CA GLY A 26 13.73 -7.68 -3.57
C GLY A 26 12.48 -6.79 -3.50
N VAL A 27 11.28 -7.37 -3.55
CA VAL A 27 10.02 -6.62 -3.44
C VAL A 27 9.07 -7.28 -2.44
N VAL A 28 8.65 -6.53 -1.41
CA VAL A 28 7.57 -6.94 -0.51
C VAL A 28 6.24 -6.39 -1.05
N VAL A 29 5.31 -7.28 -1.39
CA VAL A 29 3.97 -6.95 -1.89
C VAL A 29 2.96 -7.05 -0.75
N LEU A 30 2.29 -5.94 -0.44
CA LEU A 30 1.29 -5.83 0.61
C LEU A 30 -0.11 -5.68 0.00
N ALA A 31 -1.00 -6.62 0.29
CA ALA A 31 -2.41 -6.48 -0.04
C ALA A 31 -3.09 -5.45 0.89
N GLY A 32 -4.27 -4.97 0.49
CA GLY A 32 -5.05 -4.03 1.27
C GLY A 32 -5.89 -4.73 2.35
N SER A 33 -7.00 -4.10 2.75
CA SER A 33 -7.90 -4.56 3.84
C SER A 33 -8.47 -5.97 3.72
N SER A 34 -8.35 -6.61 2.56
CA SER A 34 -8.92 -7.94 2.32
C SER A 34 -8.22 -9.11 3.04
N GLY A 35 -7.00 -8.92 3.56
CA GLY A 35 -6.21 -9.98 4.21
C GLY A 35 -5.69 -11.05 3.25
N ARG A 36 -5.89 -10.86 1.94
CA ARG A 36 -5.42 -11.76 0.89
C ARG A 36 -3.91 -11.69 0.74
N VAL A 37 -3.33 -12.73 0.17
CA VAL A 37 -1.93 -12.76 -0.28
C VAL A 37 -1.93 -12.47 -1.78
N ASP A 38 -1.34 -11.34 -2.18
CA ASP A 38 -1.37 -10.87 -3.58
C ASP A 38 -0.24 -11.49 -4.43
N VAL A 39 -0.36 -12.81 -4.66
CA VAL A 39 0.58 -13.56 -5.48
C VAL A 39 0.57 -13.10 -6.93
N ALA A 40 -0.60 -12.71 -7.45
CA ALA A 40 -0.73 -12.29 -8.86
C ALA A 40 0.13 -11.04 -9.13
N ARG A 41 0.05 -10.02 -8.28
CA ARG A 41 0.88 -8.83 -8.39
C ARG A 41 2.36 -9.14 -8.15
N ALA A 42 2.67 -10.02 -7.20
CA ALA A 42 4.05 -10.46 -6.98
C ALA A 42 4.63 -11.19 -8.20
N LYS A 43 3.82 -11.96 -8.96
CA LYS A 43 4.24 -12.58 -10.23
C LYS A 43 4.58 -11.55 -11.30
N LEU A 44 3.81 -10.46 -11.40
CA LEU A 44 4.12 -9.38 -12.34
C LEU A 44 5.51 -8.78 -12.06
N LEU A 45 5.78 -8.48 -10.78
CA LEU A 45 7.04 -7.90 -10.33
C LEU A 45 8.21 -8.89 -10.45
N ALA A 46 7.99 -10.17 -10.12
CA ALA A 46 8.98 -11.22 -10.34
C ALA A 46 9.29 -11.44 -11.82
N GLY A 47 8.32 -11.18 -12.71
CA GLY A 47 8.53 -11.14 -14.16
C GLY A 47 9.51 -10.05 -14.63
N LEU A 48 9.83 -9.06 -13.79
CA LEU A 48 10.87 -8.06 -14.03
C LEU A 48 12.25 -8.48 -13.45
N GLY A 49 12.37 -9.69 -12.89
CA GLY A 49 13.61 -10.21 -12.32
C GLY A 49 13.79 -9.94 -10.82
N ALA A 50 12.79 -9.41 -10.12
CA ALA A 50 12.84 -9.22 -8.67
C ALA A 50 12.44 -10.46 -7.88
N VAL A 51 13.11 -10.76 -6.77
CA VAL A 51 12.64 -11.73 -5.77
C VAL A 51 11.49 -11.08 -4.99
N CYS A 52 10.31 -11.68 -4.98
CA CYS A 52 9.12 -11.03 -4.42
C CYS A 52 8.54 -11.82 -3.24
N ILE A 53 8.20 -11.14 -2.15
CA ILE A 53 7.41 -11.71 -1.05
C ILE A 53 6.00 -11.12 -1.12
N ALA A 54 5.01 -11.94 -1.49
CA ALA A 54 3.61 -11.64 -1.28
C ALA A 54 3.27 -11.87 0.20
N LEU A 55 3.24 -10.80 0.99
CA LEU A 55 3.21 -10.87 2.45
C LEU A 55 1.78 -10.91 2.99
N ARG A 56 1.48 -11.89 3.84
CA ARG A 56 0.36 -11.85 4.78
C ARG A 56 0.84 -11.22 6.08
N TYR A 57 0.29 -10.07 6.43
CA TYR A 57 0.66 -9.32 7.65
C TYR A 57 -0.46 -9.27 8.71
N PHE A 58 -1.64 -9.82 8.42
CA PHE A 58 -2.73 -10.04 9.38
C PHE A 58 -3.64 -11.20 8.91
N GLY A 59 -4.50 -11.69 9.79
CA GLY A 59 -5.48 -12.76 9.52
C GLY A 59 -4.86 -14.16 9.39
N GLY A 60 -3.54 -14.28 9.56
CA GLY A 60 -2.82 -15.55 9.60
C GLY A 60 -2.73 -16.18 10.99
N GLU A 61 -2.09 -17.34 11.07
CA GLU A 61 -1.87 -18.04 12.34
C GLU A 61 -1.02 -17.14 13.28
N ARG A 62 -1.45 -16.93 14.53
CA ARG A 62 -0.76 -16.04 15.48
C ARG A 62 -0.57 -14.58 14.99
N GLN A 63 -1.36 -14.13 14.01
CA GLN A 63 -1.42 -12.73 13.60
C GLN A 63 -2.69 -12.06 14.14
N PRO A 64 -2.73 -10.72 14.23
CA PRO A 64 -3.97 -10.01 14.51
C PRO A 64 -5.06 -10.37 13.49
N PRO A 65 -6.34 -10.48 13.88
CA PRO A 65 -7.41 -10.93 12.98
C PRO A 65 -7.79 -9.91 11.89
N GLY A 66 -7.32 -8.67 12.02
CA GLY A 66 -7.51 -7.58 11.07
C GLY A 66 -6.29 -6.65 11.10
N ILE A 67 -6.32 -5.56 10.34
CA ILE A 67 -5.31 -4.50 10.48
C ILE A 67 -5.56 -3.78 11.80
N CYS A 68 -5.11 -4.33 12.91
CA CYS A 68 -5.25 -3.74 14.22
C CYS A 68 -4.03 -4.13 15.01
N GLU A 69 -3.25 -3.13 15.42
CA GLU A 69 -2.04 -3.30 16.21
C GLU A 69 -1.01 -4.24 15.56
N VAL A 70 -0.95 -4.26 14.22
CA VAL A 70 0.00 -5.08 13.46
C VAL A 70 1.43 -4.64 13.79
N PRO A 71 2.32 -5.55 14.25
CA PRO A 71 3.70 -5.19 14.56
C PRO A 71 4.48 -4.80 13.32
N LEU A 72 5.13 -3.63 13.33
CA LEU A 72 5.98 -3.19 12.22
C LEU A 72 7.14 -4.15 11.96
N GLU A 73 7.53 -4.94 12.96
CA GLU A 73 8.58 -5.96 12.89
C GLU A 73 8.25 -7.10 11.91
N VAL A 74 6.98 -7.30 11.55
CA VAL A 74 6.61 -8.22 10.46
C VAL A 74 7.23 -7.76 9.14
N PHE A 75 7.29 -6.45 8.91
CA PHE A 75 7.86 -5.90 7.68
C PHE A 75 9.39 -5.96 7.71
N THR A 76 10.05 -5.71 8.84
CA THR A 76 11.51 -5.81 8.93
C THR A 76 11.96 -7.25 8.67
N ARG A 77 11.27 -8.26 9.20
CA ARG A 77 11.53 -9.67 8.88
C ARG A 77 11.39 -9.97 7.39
N ALA A 78 10.43 -9.35 6.71
CA ALA A 78 10.30 -9.50 5.25
C ALA A 78 11.51 -8.91 4.51
N THR A 79 12.03 -7.76 4.96
CA THR A 79 13.28 -7.18 4.41
C THR A 79 14.47 -8.08 4.70
N ASP A 80 14.65 -8.52 5.94
CA ASP A 80 15.75 -9.41 6.34
C ASP A 80 15.74 -10.68 5.49
N ARG A 81 14.55 -11.26 5.25
CA ARG A 81 14.41 -12.42 4.38
C ARG A 81 14.83 -12.14 2.94
N LEU A 82 14.48 -11.00 2.36
CA LEU A 82 14.92 -10.65 1.00
C LEU A 82 16.44 -10.46 0.93
N ILE A 83 17.05 -9.91 1.98
CA ILE A 83 18.52 -9.76 2.07
C ILE A 83 19.19 -11.15 2.15
N GLU A 84 18.64 -12.09 2.92
CA GLU A 84 19.12 -13.48 2.98
C GLU A 84 19.05 -14.20 1.61
N GLU A 85 18.08 -13.84 0.77
CA GLU A 85 17.95 -14.32 -0.62
C GLU A 85 18.92 -13.63 -1.59
N GLY A 86 19.80 -12.75 -1.09
CA GLY A 86 20.81 -12.06 -1.90
C GLY A 86 20.32 -10.76 -2.55
N CYS A 87 19.18 -10.19 -2.12
CA CYS A 87 18.73 -8.91 -2.63
C CYS A 87 19.57 -7.76 -2.07
N GLU A 88 20.12 -6.94 -2.97
CA GLU A 88 20.90 -5.73 -2.62
C GLU A 88 20.00 -4.50 -2.42
N ARG A 89 18.81 -4.52 -3.02
CA ARG A 89 17.85 -3.41 -3.00
C ARG A 89 16.46 -3.94 -2.69
N VAL A 90 15.77 -3.35 -1.72
CA VAL A 90 14.42 -3.78 -1.33
C VAL A 90 13.41 -2.66 -1.55
N ALA A 91 12.29 -2.99 -2.20
CA ALA A 91 11.14 -2.11 -2.36
C ALA A 91 9.90 -2.69 -1.65
N TYR A 92 9.00 -1.80 -1.21
CA TYR A 92 7.68 -2.16 -0.73
C TYR A 92 6.62 -1.64 -1.70
N VAL A 93 5.70 -2.50 -2.10
CA VAL A 93 4.55 -2.15 -2.95
C VAL A 93 3.29 -2.55 -2.20
N GLY A 94 2.54 -1.56 -1.73
CA GLY A 94 1.36 -1.80 -0.89
C GLY A 94 0.09 -1.18 -1.44
N THR A 95 -1.03 -1.82 -1.11
CA THR A 95 -2.33 -1.15 -1.06
C THR A 95 -2.74 -0.99 0.41
N VAL A 96 -4.01 -0.78 0.69
CA VAL A 96 -4.43 0.12 1.76
C VAL A 96 -5.51 -0.50 2.66
N ALA A 97 -5.57 -0.09 3.93
CA ALA A 97 -6.14 -0.90 5.02
C ALA A 97 -6.86 -0.07 6.12
N TRP A 98 -7.76 -0.70 6.92
CA TRP A 98 -8.76 -0.06 7.81
C TRP A 98 -8.77 -0.59 9.27
N PRO A 99 -8.65 0.28 10.29
CA PRO A 99 -9.31 0.07 11.62
C PRO A 99 -9.63 1.31 12.50
N GLN A 100 -10.40 1.10 13.60
CA GLN A 100 -10.75 2.04 14.71
C GLN A 100 -9.74 2.06 15.90
N ARG A 101 -8.69 1.25 15.82
CA ARG A 101 -7.55 1.23 16.76
C ARG A 101 -6.30 1.59 15.96
N SER A 102 -5.15 1.78 16.62
CA SER A 102 -3.93 1.94 15.85
C SER A 102 -3.74 0.75 14.91
N SER A 103 -3.50 1.00 13.64
CA SER A 103 -3.18 -0.06 12.68
C SER A 103 -1.88 -0.76 13.02
N TRP A 104 -0.97 -0.05 13.70
CA TRP A 104 0.44 -0.42 13.79
C TRP A 104 0.93 -0.37 15.24
N THR A 105 1.75 -1.35 15.61
CA THR A 105 2.54 -1.31 16.86
C THR A 105 4.03 -1.26 16.54
N ARG A 106 4.81 -0.74 17.49
CA ARG A 106 6.28 -0.82 17.48
C ARG A 106 6.75 -1.25 18.86
N GLY A 107 7.48 -2.36 18.94
CA GLY A 107 7.82 -2.98 20.23
C GLY A 107 6.58 -3.30 21.06
N GLY A 108 5.47 -3.64 20.42
CA GLY A 108 4.18 -3.89 21.07
C GLY A 108 3.42 -2.63 21.53
N VAL A 109 3.96 -1.43 21.34
CA VAL A 109 3.29 -0.16 21.69
C VAL A 109 2.53 0.38 20.48
N PRO A 110 1.21 0.68 20.60
CA PRO A 110 0.45 1.29 19.52
C PRO A 110 1.04 2.62 19.08
N LEU A 111 1.15 2.84 17.76
CA LEU A 111 1.55 4.14 17.23
C LEU A 111 0.38 5.14 17.29
N PRO A 112 0.66 6.45 17.42
CA PRO A 112 -0.37 7.47 17.33
C PRO A 112 -1.15 7.37 16.01
N PHE A 113 -2.45 7.63 16.08
CA PHE A 113 -3.37 7.54 14.94
C PHE A 113 -4.52 8.54 15.12
N ILE A 114 -5.17 8.89 14.01
CA ILE A 114 -6.38 9.72 14.04
C ILE A 114 -7.58 8.82 14.24
N LYS A 115 -8.33 9.07 15.30
CA LYS A 115 -9.59 8.37 15.56
C LYS A 115 -10.64 8.79 14.56
N TYR A 116 -11.50 7.87 14.18
CA TYR A 116 -12.60 8.18 13.30
C TYR A 116 -13.70 8.97 14.03
N ASP A 117 -14.38 9.84 13.31
CA ASP A 117 -15.60 10.51 13.76
C ASP A 117 -16.71 9.46 14.02
N GLU A 118 -16.94 9.12 15.29
CA GLU A 118 -17.99 8.17 15.71
C GLU A 118 -19.42 8.68 15.41
N THR A 119 -19.57 9.99 15.19
CA THR A 119 -20.85 10.61 14.83
C THR A 119 -21.12 10.60 13.33
N TRP A 120 -20.12 10.21 12.52
CA TRP A 120 -20.27 10.13 11.07
C TRP A 120 -21.38 9.15 10.67
N ARG A 121 -22.00 9.43 9.53
CA ARG A 121 -23.04 8.59 8.93
C ARG A 121 -22.66 8.27 7.49
N PRO A 122 -22.88 7.02 7.02
CA PRO A 122 -22.54 6.63 5.66
C PRO A 122 -23.17 7.52 4.60
N GLU A 123 -22.31 8.20 3.85
CA GLU A 123 -22.69 8.88 2.62
C GLU A 123 -22.66 7.89 1.45
N ARG A 124 -23.43 8.19 0.40
CA ARG A 124 -23.54 7.32 -0.77
C ARG A 124 -23.29 8.06 -2.08
N ARG A 125 -22.56 7.41 -2.98
CA ARG A 125 -22.39 7.80 -4.38
C ARG A 125 -22.90 6.65 -5.24
N GLU A 126 -23.89 6.93 -6.08
CA GLU A 126 -24.50 5.91 -6.96
C GLU A 126 -25.00 4.67 -6.19
N GLY A 127 -25.54 4.89 -4.99
CA GLY A 127 -26.02 3.82 -4.10
C GLY A 127 -24.95 3.08 -3.29
N LEU A 128 -23.66 3.30 -3.56
CA LEU A 128 -22.54 2.67 -2.87
C LEU A 128 -22.00 3.56 -1.74
N VAL A 129 -21.49 2.96 -0.66
CA VAL A 129 -20.96 3.71 0.49
C VAL A 129 -19.63 4.37 0.13
N THR A 130 -19.52 5.67 0.36
CA THR A 130 -18.26 6.42 0.31
C THR A 130 -17.74 6.64 1.74
N TYR A 131 -16.43 6.51 1.93
CA TYR A 131 -15.79 6.77 3.22
C TYR A 131 -14.99 8.08 3.21
N ARG A 132 -14.89 8.78 2.07
CA ARG A 132 -14.00 9.93 1.96
C ARG A 132 -14.27 11.01 3.02
N SER A 133 -15.55 11.35 3.22
CA SER A 133 -15.95 12.35 4.21
C SER A 133 -15.71 11.92 5.66
N LEU A 134 -15.69 10.60 5.94
CA LEU A 134 -15.29 10.10 7.25
C LEU A 134 -13.85 10.52 7.54
N TYR A 135 -12.92 10.28 6.61
CA TYR A 135 -11.51 10.62 6.79
C TYR A 135 -11.31 12.13 6.91
N GLU A 136 -11.95 12.91 6.03
CA GLU A 136 -11.84 14.37 6.04
C GLU A 136 -12.35 14.96 7.36
N ARG A 137 -13.53 14.53 7.85
CA ARG A 137 -14.07 14.96 9.16
C ARG A 137 -13.20 14.51 10.33
N SER A 138 -12.72 13.27 10.28
CA SER A 138 -11.89 12.70 11.35
C SER A 138 -10.57 13.47 11.49
N LEU A 139 -9.95 13.85 10.37
CA LEU A 139 -8.75 14.69 10.36
C LEU A 139 -9.02 16.10 10.89
N GLN A 140 -10.17 16.67 10.56
CA GLN A 140 -10.57 17.98 11.08
C GLN A 140 -10.82 17.94 12.60
N MET A 141 -11.49 16.89 13.09
CA MET A 141 -11.77 16.73 14.52
C MET A 141 -10.51 16.40 15.33
N GLY A 142 -9.63 15.57 14.78
CA GLY A 142 -8.36 15.17 15.40
C GLY A 142 -7.19 16.06 15.01
N ALA A 143 -7.41 17.32 14.64
CA ALA A 143 -6.37 18.21 14.11
C ALA A 143 -5.14 18.32 15.02
N ASP A 144 -5.36 18.34 16.34
CA ASP A 144 -4.28 18.41 17.34
C ASP A 144 -3.42 17.12 17.38
N ASP A 145 -3.99 15.97 16.99
CA ASP A 145 -3.31 14.68 16.96
C ASP A 145 -2.57 14.42 15.62
N VAL A 146 -2.83 15.21 14.57
CA VAL A 146 -2.26 15.01 13.22
C VAL A 146 -0.75 15.00 13.26
N SER A 147 -0.13 15.91 14.02
CA SER A 147 1.33 15.96 14.12
C SER A 147 1.92 14.67 14.68
N ALA A 148 1.31 14.13 15.74
CA ALA A 148 1.76 12.89 16.38
C ALA A 148 1.51 11.65 15.49
N ALA A 149 0.39 11.62 14.76
CA ALA A 149 0.02 10.53 13.84
C ALA A 149 0.74 10.58 12.48
N THR A 150 1.42 11.69 12.17
CA THR A 150 2.11 11.86 10.88
C THR A 150 3.30 10.90 10.76
N ILE A 151 3.33 10.12 9.69
CA ILE A 151 4.47 9.27 9.34
C ILE A 151 5.64 10.17 8.95
N PRO A 152 6.83 10.05 9.59
CA PRO A 152 8.00 10.89 9.30
C PRO A 152 8.72 10.42 8.02
N ILE A 153 8.02 10.49 6.89
CA ILE A 153 8.47 10.02 5.58
C ILE A 153 9.76 10.70 5.10
N GLU A 154 10.03 11.92 5.55
CA GLU A 154 11.27 12.66 5.33
C GLU A 154 12.50 11.93 5.89
N LYS A 155 12.34 11.01 6.83
CA LYS A 155 13.43 10.16 7.35
C LYS A 155 13.76 8.98 6.44
N ALA A 156 12.88 8.65 5.49
CA ALA A 156 13.12 7.56 4.56
C ALA A 156 14.35 7.83 3.68
N ARG A 157 15.16 6.79 3.45
CA ARG A 157 16.28 6.80 2.49
C ARG A 157 15.88 6.22 1.13
N ALA A 158 14.70 5.61 1.05
CA ALA A 158 14.19 5.00 -0.17
C ALA A 158 13.78 6.07 -1.20
N LYS A 159 13.89 5.72 -2.49
CA LYS A 159 13.17 6.44 -3.55
C LYS A 159 11.67 6.19 -3.36
N ILE A 160 10.87 7.25 -3.45
CA ILE A 160 9.42 7.19 -3.19
C ILE A 160 8.65 7.45 -4.49
N ILE A 161 7.75 6.55 -4.85
CA ILE A 161 6.76 6.74 -5.91
C ILE A 161 5.39 6.79 -5.24
N LEU A 162 4.62 7.85 -5.49
CA LEU A 162 3.29 8.07 -4.94
C LEU A 162 2.28 7.99 -6.09
N VAL A 163 1.20 7.23 -5.89
CA VAL A 163 0.18 7.03 -6.91
C VAL A 163 -1.19 7.29 -6.28
N ALA A 164 -1.96 8.21 -6.86
CA ALA A 164 -3.28 8.57 -6.33
C ALA A 164 -4.30 8.92 -7.42
N GLY A 165 -5.49 8.34 -7.31
CA GLY A 165 -6.65 8.77 -8.08
C GLY A 165 -7.31 9.97 -7.42
N ARG A 166 -7.54 11.05 -8.17
CA ARG A 166 -8.17 12.27 -7.61
C ARG A 166 -9.68 12.15 -7.41
N ASP A 167 -10.29 11.12 -7.97
CA ASP A 167 -11.69 10.78 -7.74
C ASP A 167 -11.84 9.62 -6.74
N ASP A 168 -10.83 9.33 -5.91
CA ASP A 168 -10.92 8.31 -4.86
C ASP A 168 -12.03 8.66 -3.86
N ALA A 169 -13.04 7.80 -3.79
CA ALA A 169 -14.21 7.97 -2.94
C ALA A 169 -14.13 7.20 -1.61
N LEU A 170 -13.04 6.50 -1.31
CA LEU A 170 -12.85 5.87 0.00
C LEU A 170 -12.09 6.79 0.96
N TRP A 171 -11.14 7.59 0.47
CA TRP A 171 -10.41 8.57 1.27
C TRP A 171 -9.69 9.58 0.38
N PRO A 172 -9.17 10.69 0.95
CA PRO A 172 -8.49 11.72 0.18
C PRO A 172 -7.03 11.34 -0.16
N SER A 173 -6.84 10.28 -0.95
CA SER A 173 -5.51 9.79 -1.35
C SER A 173 -4.71 10.82 -2.15
N ASP A 174 -5.40 11.65 -2.95
CA ASP A 174 -4.79 12.74 -3.69
C ASP A 174 -4.21 13.83 -2.78
N VAL A 175 -4.93 14.17 -1.70
CA VAL A 175 -4.47 15.12 -0.69
C VAL A 175 -3.31 14.54 0.11
N PHE A 176 -3.39 13.27 0.51
CA PHE A 176 -2.31 12.61 1.23
C PHE A 176 -1.03 12.50 0.41
N ALA A 177 -1.13 12.09 -0.86
CA ALA A 177 0.01 11.99 -1.76
C ALA A 177 0.70 13.35 -1.94
N LYS A 178 -0.07 14.42 -2.12
CA LYS A 178 0.47 15.77 -2.23
C LYS A 178 1.14 16.25 -0.94
N SER A 179 0.54 15.98 0.22
CA SER A 179 1.15 16.32 1.52
C SER A 179 2.47 15.60 1.75
N ILE A 180 2.59 14.33 1.33
CA ILE A 180 3.85 13.57 1.40
C ILE A 180 4.90 14.21 0.48
N GLU A 181 4.54 14.56 -0.76
CA GLU A 181 5.44 15.24 -1.70
C GLU A 181 5.96 16.57 -1.14
N GLU A 182 5.06 17.42 -0.63
CA GLU A 182 5.41 18.72 -0.02
C GLU A 182 6.32 18.57 1.21
N ARG A 183 6.06 17.55 2.04
CA ARG A 183 6.90 17.25 3.21
C ARG A 183 8.30 16.79 2.81
N LEU A 184 8.41 15.95 1.78
CA LEU A 184 9.70 15.54 1.22
C LEU A 184 10.44 16.74 0.63
N ALA A 185 9.76 17.58 -0.14
CA ALA A 185 10.33 18.80 -0.73
C ALA A 185 10.87 19.76 0.34
N SER A 186 10.13 19.95 1.43
CA SER A 186 10.55 20.77 2.57
C SER A 186 11.80 20.22 3.28
N ALA A 187 12.09 18.94 3.11
CA ALA A 187 13.29 18.28 3.62
C ALA A 187 14.41 18.13 2.55
N GLY A 188 14.27 18.76 1.38
CA GLY A 188 15.24 18.69 0.28
C GLY A 188 15.23 17.36 -0.47
N LYS A 189 14.13 16.59 -0.39
CA LYS A 189 13.93 15.31 -1.08
C LYS A 189 12.81 15.42 -2.10
N SER A 190 12.74 14.47 -3.02
CA SER A 190 11.67 14.38 -4.00
C SER A 190 11.00 13.01 -4.00
N ALA A 191 9.74 12.99 -4.44
CA ALA A 191 9.02 11.78 -4.81
C ALA A 191 8.58 11.88 -6.28
N THR A 192 8.37 10.74 -6.92
CA THR A 192 7.65 10.69 -8.19
C THR A 192 6.16 10.63 -7.88
N LEU A 193 5.43 11.73 -8.06
CA LEU A 193 3.98 11.77 -7.89
C LEU A 193 3.26 11.49 -9.23
N ILE A 194 2.40 10.48 -9.22
CA ILE A 194 1.58 10.08 -10.36
C ILE A 194 0.12 10.20 -9.94
N GLN A 195 -0.61 11.10 -10.60
CA GLN A 195 -2.02 11.32 -10.33
C GLN A 195 -2.85 11.27 -11.60
N HIS A 196 -4.08 10.82 -11.47
CA HIS A 196 -5.04 10.86 -12.56
C HIS A 196 -6.35 11.50 -12.11
N PRO A 197 -6.86 12.54 -12.83
CA PRO A 197 -8.00 13.34 -12.38
C PRO A 197 -9.31 12.55 -12.29
N LYS A 198 -9.44 11.47 -13.06
CA LYS A 198 -10.65 10.66 -13.15
C LYS A 198 -10.47 9.24 -12.60
N ALA A 199 -9.28 8.90 -12.08
CA ALA A 199 -9.09 7.60 -11.46
C ALA A 199 -9.57 7.64 -10.01
N GLY A 200 -10.10 6.53 -9.53
CA GLY A 200 -10.57 6.36 -8.18
C GLY A 200 -9.56 5.61 -7.32
N HIS A 201 -10.10 4.85 -6.38
CA HIS A 201 -9.34 4.05 -5.42
C HIS A 201 -8.58 2.88 -6.04
N ARG A 202 -9.02 2.38 -7.20
CA ARG A 202 -8.44 1.19 -7.81
C ARG A 202 -7.18 1.55 -8.58
N LEU A 203 -6.11 0.82 -8.26
CA LEU A 203 -4.86 0.83 -9.01
C LEU A 203 -4.66 -0.53 -9.68
N LEU A 204 -4.79 -0.57 -11.00
CA LEU A 204 -4.72 -1.80 -11.80
C LEU A 204 -3.44 -1.81 -12.65
N PHE A 205 -2.47 -2.63 -12.29
CA PHE A 205 -1.34 -2.90 -13.16
C PHE A 205 -1.77 -3.61 -14.45
N PRO A 206 -0.94 -3.61 -15.50
CA PRO A 206 -1.24 -4.33 -16.72
C PRO A 206 -1.67 -5.77 -16.41
N SER A 207 -2.72 -6.24 -17.08
CA SER A 207 -3.39 -7.55 -16.90
C SER A 207 -4.22 -7.75 -15.62
N GLU A 208 -4.22 -6.82 -14.66
CA GLU A 208 -5.10 -6.90 -13.50
C GLU A 208 -6.54 -6.51 -13.86
N THR A 209 -7.51 -7.25 -13.35
CA THR A 209 -8.94 -7.10 -13.69
C THR A 209 -9.85 -7.02 -12.45
N THR A 210 -9.29 -6.67 -11.29
CA THR A 210 -10.02 -6.61 -10.02
C THR A 210 -11.32 -5.81 -10.17
N PRO A 211 -12.50 -6.41 -9.95
CA PRO A 211 -13.79 -5.74 -10.22
C PRO A 211 -14.05 -4.59 -9.26
N ARG A 212 -14.96 -3.70 -9.64
CA ARG A 212 -15.51 -2.67 -8.74
C ARG A 212 -16.31 -3.32 -7.61
N SER A 213 -16.33 -2.68 -6.44
CA SER A 213 -17.12 -3.15 -5.31
C SER A 213 -18.61 -2.93 -5.57
N ILE A 214 -19.43 -3.88 -5.11
CA ILE A 214 -20.90 -3.75 -5.08
C ILE A 214 -21.40 -3.08 -3.79
N GLN A 215 -20.51 -2.77 -2.85
CA GLN A 215 -20.86 -2.17 -1.55
C GLN A 215 -20.24 -0.78 -1.36
N HIS A 216 -19.04 -0.55 -1.89
CA HIS A 216 -18.26 0.66 -1.64
C HIS A 216 -17.97 1.43 -2.94
N ALA A 217 -18.11 2.75 -2.89
CA ALA A 217 -17.80 3.62 -4.00
C ALA A 217 -16.27 3.76 -4.09
N HIS A 218 -15.65 3.15 -5.10
CA HIS A 218 -14.23 3.38 -5.37
C HIS A 218 -13.98 4.74 -6.05
N GLY A 219 -15.01 5.32 -6.68
CA GLY A 219 -14.86 6.48 -7.56
C GLY A 219 -14.11 6.14 -8.86
N GLY A 220 -13.94 7.13 -9.72
CA GLY A 220 -13.33 7.01 -11.04
C GLY A 220 -14.07 6.11 -12.04
N SER A 221 -13.43 5.85 -13.19
CA SER A 221 -13.89 4.90 -14.22
C SER A 221 -12.87 3.79 -14.46
N ASP A 222 -13.28 2.66 -15.06
CA ASP A 222 -12.39 1.54 -15.33
C ASP A 222 -11.23 1.93 -16.26
N GLU A 223 -11.51 2.78 -17.25
CA GLU A 223 -10.51 3.31 -18.17
C GLU A 223 -9.49 4.17 -17.43
N ALA A 224 -9.96 5.07 -16.57
CA ALA A 224 -9.11 5.98 -15.80
C ALA A 224 -8.25 5.25 -14.75
N ASP A 225 -8.81 4.24 -14.07
CA ASP A 225 -8.07 3.39 -13.13
C ASP A 225 -6.97 2.60 -13.84
N ALA A 226 -7.25 2.08 -15.05
CA ALA A 226 -6.27 1.37 -15.87
C ALA A 226 -5.20 2.29 -16.47
N GLU A 227 -5.55 3.54 -16.80
CA GLU A 227 -4.60 4.58 -17.20
C GLU A 227 -3.63 4.92 -16.07
N LEU A 228 -4.15 5.21 -14.88
CA LEU A 228 -3.34 5.46 -13.69
C LEU A 228 -2.41 4.29 -13.39
N GLY A 229 -2.94 3.07 -13.46
CA GLY A 229 -2.20 1.85 -13.21
C GLY A 229 -1.10 1.56 -14.23
N ARG A 230 -1.30 1.89 -15.51
CA ARG A 230 -0.22 1.85 -16.52
C ARG A 230 0.88 2.85 -16.20
N SER A 231 0.54 4.10 -15.90
CA SER A 231 1.54 5.11 -15.53
C SER A 231 2.35 4.71 -14.29
N ALA A 232 1.67 4.15 -13.28
CA ALA A 232 2.34 3.61 -12.10
C ALA A 232 3.27 2.44 -12.44
N TRP A 233 2.80 1.50 -13.26
CA TRP A 233 3.58 0.35 -13.70
C TRP A 233 4.84 0.77 -14.48
N ASP A 234 4.74 1.76 -15.36
CA ASP A 234 5.88 2.26 -16.13
C ASP A 234 6.96 2.83 -15.20
N ALA A 235 6.57 3.63 -14.20
CA ALA A 235 7.49 4.19 -13.22
C ALA A 235 8.14 3.12 -12.32
N ILE A 236 7.34 2.16 -11.84
CA ILE A 236 7.82 1.03 -11.01
C ILE A 236 8.77 0.14 -11.83
N SER A 237 8.40 -0.19 -13.06
CA SER A 237 9.22 -1.00 -13.95
C SER A 237 10.54 -0.32 -14.29
N ALA A 238 10.51 0.99 -14.56
CA ALA A 238 11.73 1.76 -14.80
C ALA A 238 12.64 1.81 -13.57
N LEU A 239 12.09 1.78 -12.35
CA LEU A 239 12.88 1.70 -11.12
C LEU A 239 13.53 0.32 -10.95
N LEU A 240 12.78 -0.76 -11.15
CA LEU A 240 13.25 -2.12 -10.91
C LEU A 240 14.22 -2.64 -11.98
N ARG A 241 14.35 -1.93 -13.11
CA ARG A 241 15.31 -2.23 -14.18
C ARG A 241 16.65 -1.48 -14.04
N GLN A 242 16.79 -0.60 -13.05
CA GLN A 242 18.05 0.05 -12.68
C GLN A 242 18.87 -0.86 -11.76
#